data_AF-A0A822H0M8-F1
#
_entry.id   AF-A0A822H0M8-F1
#
_cell.length_a   1.000
_cell.length_b   1.000
_cell.length_c   1.000
_cell.angle_alpha   90.00
_cell.angle_beta   90.00
_cell.angle_gamma   90.00
#
_symmetry.space_group_name_H-M   'P 1'
#
loop_
_entity.id
_entity.type
_entity.pdbx_description
1 polymer ?
#
loop_
_entity_poly.entity_id
_entity_poly.type
_entity_poly.pdbx_seq_one_letter_code
_entity_poly.pdbx_strand_id
1 'polypeptide(L)'
;MLFGDDKVSHLYPTHDSPAQTAGLHDQLLYDVIHEVFLRHIQSLNFREHGTGHSLDSVMSDEGLNNKIGIDTKTGFVYGGNRW
;
A
#
# COMPACT_ATOMS: atom_id res chain seq x y z
N MET A 1 15.76 -22.84 6.81
CA MET A 1 15.09 -21.79 6.04
C MET A 1 13.81 -21.47 6.79
N LEU A 2 13.75 -20.29 7.40
CA LEU A 2 12.55 -19.82 8.08
C LEU A 2 11.61 -19.19 7.04
N PHE A 3 10.32 -19.18 7.32
CA PHE A 3 9.35 -18.52 6.46
C PHE A 3 9.70 -17.03 6.33
N GLY A 4 9.88 -16.55 5.10
CA GLY A 4 10.14 -15.14 4.81
C GLY A 4 11.61 -14.74 4.63
N ASP A 5 12.55 -15.68 4.67
CA ASP A 5 13.98 -15.42 4.40
C ASP A 5 14.28 -15.14 2.90
N ASP A 6 13.30 -15.36 2.02
CA ASP A 6 13.44 -15.08 0.59
C ASP A 6 13.61 -13.57 0.34
N LYS A 7 14.54 -13.23 -0.55
CA LYS A 7 14.70 -11.84 -1.02
C LYS A 7 13.72 -11.56 -2.15
N VAL A 8 13.06 -10.41 -2.06
CA VAL A 8 12.21 -9.87 -3.11
C VAL A 8 12.70 -8.48 -3.50
N SER A 9 12.65 -8.17 -4.80
CA SER A 9 13.00 -6.83 -5.28
C SER A 9 11.83 -5.87 -5.08
N HIS A 10 12.06 -4.81 -4.34
CA HIS A 10 11.12 -3.72 -4.13
C HIS A 10 11.24 -2.72 -5.28
N LEU A 11 10.36 -2.83 -6.27
CA LEU A 11 10.40 -1.97 -7.46
C LEU A 11 10.01 -0.51 -7.17
N TYR A 12 9.27 -0.28 -6.07
CA TYR A 12 8.84 1.03 -5.59
C TYR A 12 9.17 1.21 -4.10
N PRO A 13 10.45 1.42 -3.73
CA PRO A 13 10.87 1.39 -2.32
C PRO A 13 10.19 2.41 -1.41
N THR A 14 9.71 3.51 -1.97
CA THR A 14 8.96 4.54 -1.24
C THR A 14 7.71 4.95 -2.03
N HIS A 15 6.76 5.62 -1.37
CA HIS A 15 5.48 6.01 -1.98
C HIS A 15 5.63 6.79 -3.29
N ASP A 16 6.59 7.72 -3.33
CA ASP A 16 6.81 8.60 -4.49
C ASP A 16 8.01 8.18 -5.34
N SER A 17 8.55 6.97 -5.13
CA SER A 17 9.69 6.49 -5.91
C SER A 17 9.28 6.16 -7.36
N PRO A 18 10.11 6.49 -8.36
CA PRO A 18 9.93 5.93 -9.70
C PRO A 18 10.17 4.42 -9.67
N ALA A 19 9.64 3.72 -10.67
CA ALA A 19 9.91 2.30 -10.85
C ALA A 19 11.42 2.05 -10.97
N GLN A 20 11.95 1.15 -10.15
CA GLN A 20 13.34 0.72 -10.16
C GLN A 20 13.50 -0.63 -10.86
N THR A 21 14.71 -0.91 -11.34
CA THR A 21 15.05 -2.22 -11.89
C THR A 21 15.15 -3.27 -10.78
N ALA A 22 14.77 -4.51 -11.08
CA ALA A 22 14.92 -5.62 -10.14
C ALA A 22 16.39 -5.77 -9.67
N GLY A 23 16.56 -6.11 -8.39
CA GLY A 23 17.87 -6.21 -7.73
C GLY A 23 18.48 -4.89 -7.26
N LEU A 24 17.91 -3.73 -7.60
CA LEU A 24 18.42 -2.44 -7.12
C LEU A 24 18.09 -2.19 -5.64
N HIS A 25 16.92 -2.66 -5.20
CA HIS A 25 16.49 -2.61 -3.81
C HIS A 25 15.85 -3.95 -3.44
N ASP A 26 16.63 -4.84 -2.86
CA ASP A 26 16.12 -6.12 -2.34
C ASP A 26 15.82 -6.00 -0.85
N GLN A 27 14.74 -6.63 -0.43
CA GLN A 27 14.31 -6.72 0.96
C GLN A 27 13.86 -8.14 1.28
N LEU A 28 13.95 -8.54 2.54
CA LEU A 28 13.48 -9.85 2.96
C LEU A 28 11.95 -9.84 2.95
N LEU A 29 11.35 -10.96 2.54
CA LEU A 29 9.89 -11.07 2.43
C LEU A 29 9.21 -10.79 3.78
N TYR A 30 9.79 -11.22 4.91
CA TYR A 30 9.22 -10.92 6.22
C TYR A 30 9.23 -9.42 6.56
N ASP A 31 10.21 -8.65 6.09
CA ASP A 31 10.27 -7.20 6.30
C ASP A 31 9.11 -6.52 5.56
N VAL A 32 8.79 -6.99 4.34
CA VAL A 32 7.63 -6.49 3.56
C VAL A 32 6.33 -6.74 4.30
N ILE A 33 6.15 -7.96 4.81
CA ILE A 33 4.96 -8.36 5.56
C ILE A 33 4.82 -7.48 6.81
N HIS A 34 5.92 -7.28 7.54
CA HIS A 34 5.93 -6.44 8.74
C HIS A 34 5.61 -4.98 8.42
N GLU A 35 6.14 -4.43 7.33
CA GLU A 35 5.84 -3.09 6.85
C GLU A 35 4.34 -2.91 6.58
N VAL A 36 3.69 -3.88 5.92
CA VAL A 36 2.24 -3.85 5.66
C VAL A 36 1.46 -3.73 6.97
N PHE A 37 1.79 -4.52 7.98
CA PHE A 37 1.12 -4.44 9.28
C PHE A 37 1.33 -3.09 9.97
N LEU A 38 2.58 -2.60 10.00
CA LEU A 38 2.89 -1.29 10.59
C LEU A 38 2.12 -0.17 9.92
N ARG A 39 2.08 -0.13 8.60
CA ARG A 39 1.36 0.90 7.84
C ARG A 39 -0.15 0.86 8.10
N HIS A 40 -0.77 -0.33 8.22
CA HIS A 40 -2.19 -0.45 8.54
C HIS A 40 -2.52 0.00 9.98
N ILE A 41 -1.65 -0.30 10.94
CA ILE A 41 -1.81 0.18 12.32
C ILE A 41 -1.67 1.70 12.40
N GLN A 42 -0.76 2.28 11.61
CA GLN A 42 -0.59 3.73 11.51
C GLN A 42 -1.72 4.44 10.76
N SER A 43 -2.59 3.67 10.09
CA SER A 43 -3.60 4.13 9.15
C SER A 43 -3.00 4.86 7.94
N LEU A 44 -3.68 4.77 6.80
CA LEU A 44 -3.28 5.40 5.55
C LEU A 44 -4.45 6.25 5.06
N ASN A 45 -4.15 7.48 4.65
CA ASN A 45 -5.06 8.32 3.88
C ASN A 45 -4.33 8.67 2.58
N PHE A 46 -4.86 8.25 1.45
CA PHE A 46 -4.19 8.44 0.18
C PHE A 46 -5.21 8.67 -0.94
N ARG A 47 -4.73 9.29 -2.01
CA ARG A 47 -5.44 9.37 -3.28
C ARG A 47 -4.81 8.36 -4.23
N GLU A 48 -5.62 7.60 -4.96
CA GLU A 48 -5.11 6.65 -5.93
C GLU A 48 -4.23 7.37 -6.98
N HIS A 49 -3.09 6.77 -7.33
CA HIS A 49 -2.11 7.39 -8.23
C HIS A 49 -2.54 7.27 -9.70
N GLY A 50 -2.21 8.27 -10.52
CA GLY A 50 -2.54 8.30 -11.95
C GLY A 50 -3.94 8.80 -12.28
N THR A 51 -4.70 9.29 -11.30
CA THR A 51 -6.15 9.47 -11.46
C THR A 51 -6.57 10.68 -12.28
N GLY A 52 -7.42 10.38 -13.26
CA GLY A 52 -8.27 11.23 -14.12
C GLY A 52 -9.16 10.29 -14.94
N HIS A 53 -10.14 10.80 -15.70
CA HIS A 53 -11.11 10.01 -16.51
C HIS A 53 -10.49 8.92 -17.43
N SER A 54 -9.17 8.95 -17.65
CA SER A 54 -8.43 7.96 -18.44
C SER A 54 -8.22 6.60 -17.74
N LEU A 55 -8.31 6.53 -16.41
CA LEU A 55 -8.05 5.30 -15.63
C LEU A 55 -9.35 4.63 -15.14
N ASP A 56 -10.26 5.44 -14.60
CA ASP A 56 -11.61 5.03 -14.25
C ASP A 56 -12.56 6.18 -14.62
N SER A 57 -13.43 5.95 -15.60
CA SER A 57 -14.33 6.98 -16.14
C SER A 57 -15.62 7.12 -15.35
N VAL A 58 -15.89 6.21 -14.40
CA VAL A 58 -17.15 6.12 -13.64
C VAL A 58 -16.95 6.55 -12.19
N MET A 59 -15.73 6.43 -11.65
CA MET A 59 -15.40 6.88 -10.30
C MET A 59 -15.43 8.41 -10.18
N SER A 60 -16.06 8.93 -9.12
CA SER A 60 -16.03 10.36 -8.81
C SER A 60 -14.65 10.78 -8.31
N ASP A 61 -14.32 12.07 -8.38
CA ASP A 61 -13.05 12.58 -7.86
C ASP A 61 -12.89 12.26 -6.37
N GLU A 62 -13.99 12.31 -5.63
CA GLU A 62 -14.02 11.97 -4.20
C GLU A 62 -13.80 10.49 -3.94
N GLY A 63 -14.28 9.62 -4.82
CA GLY A 63 -14.07 8.16 -4.78
C GLY A 63 -12.59 7.77 -4.81
N LEU A 64 -11.75 8.61 -5.38
CA LEU A 64 -10.29 8.41 -5.44
C LEU A 64 -9.59 8.57 -4.09
N ASN A 65 -10.25 9.19 -3.10
CA ASN A 65 -9.65 9.47 -1.79
C ASN A 65 -10.03 8.36 -0.82
N ASN A 66 -9.07 7.48 -0.51
CA ASN A 66 -9.30 6.32 0.34
C ASN A 66 -8.64 6.49 1.71
N LYS A 67 -9.29 5.92 2.73
CA LYS A 67 -8.77 5.82 4.08
C LYS A 67 -8.86 4.38 4.53
N ILE A 68 -7.74 3.80 4.95
CA ILE A 68 -7.67 2.43 5.45
C ILE A 68 -6.88 2.36 6.76
N GLY A 69 -7.14 1.34 7.57
CA GLY A 69 -6.38 1.10 8.80
C GLY A 69 -6.94 -0.03 9.65
N ILE A 70 -6.47 -0.12 10.89
CA ILE A 70 -6.96 -1.06 11.90
C ILE A 70 -7.73 -0.29 12.98
N ASP A 71 -8.92 -0.75 13.31
CA ASP A 71 -9.60 -0.31 14.54
C ASP A 71 -8.86 -0.92 15.74
N THR A 72 -8.15 -0.08 16.50
CA THR A 72 -7.33 -0.53 17.62
C THR A 72 -8.12 -1.07 18.81
N LYS A 73 -9.45 -0.90 18.82
CA LYS A 73 -10.32 -1.49 19.84
C LYS A 73 -10.74 -2.92 19.50
N THR A 74 -11.00 -3.18 18.22
CA THR A 74 -11.54 -4.47 17.75
C THR A 74 -10.51 -5.35 17.04
N GLY A 75 -9.43 -4.76 16.54
CA GLY A 75 -8.42 -5.43 15.72
C GLY A 75 -8.83 -5.64 14.26
N PHE A 76 -10.04 -5.21 13.86
CA PHE A 76 -10.50 -5.37 12.49
C PHE A 76 -9.96 -4.28 11.55
N VAL A 77 -9.73 -4.68 10.30
CA VAL A 77 -9.41 -3.77 9.20
C VAL A 77 -10.66 -2.96 8.86
N TYR A 78 -10.48 -1.66 8.62
CA TYR A 78 -11.46 -0.79 7.98
C TYR A 78 -10.86 -0.16 6.73
N GLY A 79 -11.71 0.25 5.78
CA GLY A 79 -11.24 0.86 4.55
C GLY A 79 -12.35 1.42 3.66
N GLY A 80 -11.99 2.30 2.73
CA GLY A 80 -12.88 2.83 1.70
C GLY A 80 -13.41 4.24 1.99
N ASN A 81 -14.28 4.69 1.10
CA ASN A 81 -15.11 5.87 1.27
C ASN A 81 -16.54 5.53 0.80
N ARG A 82 -17.44 6.53 0.81
CA ARG A 82 -18.87 6.32 0.51
C ARG A 82 -19.25 6.52 -0.96
N TRP A 83 -18.28 6.87 -1.81
CA TRP A 83 -18.50 7.32 -3.18
C TRP A 83 -18.36 6.17 -4.17
#